data_AF-A0A7K4L1C0-F1
#
_entry.id   AF-A0A7K4L1C0-F1
#
_cell.length_a   1.000
_cell.length_b   1.000
_cell.length_c   1.000
_cell.angle_alpha   90.00
_cell.angle_beta   90.00
_cell.angle_gamma   90.00
#
_symmetry.space_group_name_H-M   'P 1'
#
loop_
_entity.id
_entity.type
_entity.pdbx_description
1 polymer ?
#
loop_
_entity_poly.entity_id
_entity_poly.type
_entity_poly.pdbx_seq_one_letter_code
_entity_poly.pdbx_strand_id
1 'polypeptide(L)'
;RPPQLQLAAPLTVAFAPASLPRDLPGPLPFSETREQETWLNPQTSITSRYEMLYRSTTAREEAALQAATLREADAALRLLQDAPLGALAIYVLPETSSLLPQGINIYVGRHRSALVRAAPGLAALRARLQQVAHVMSFTAASVSAALSDRVPASQLGPDAGRHFKSSLGYEITFSLLNPDPKSHDVHWDIEDAVGRYVQPLVDKLSFMANFSVASQILYYAVLGVTPRFDKESSSFLLSAHSLPHVINPVEARLGSSAASLYPVLNFLLYVPERSHSPLYIQDKDGALVGTNAFHSPRWGGIMV
;
A
#
# COMPACT_ATOMS: atom_id res chain seq x y z
N ARG A 1 18.69 3.03 -24.71
CA ARG A 1 17.26 2.62 -24.72
C ARG A 1 16.66 3.15 -23.41
N PRO A 2 15.48 3.79 -23.43
CA PRO A 2 14.83 4.16 -22.18
C PRO A 2 14.56 2.89 -21.35
N PRO A 3 14.63 2.95 -20.01
CA PRO A 3 14.31 1.81 -19.17
C PRO A 3 12.83 1.44 -19.37
N GLN A 4 12.58 0.28 -19.97
CA GLN A 4 11.23 -0.29 -20.04
C GLN A 4 10.98 -1.08 -18.77
N LEU A 5 10.14 -0.53 -17.89
CA LEU A 5 9.67 -1.24 -16.71
C LEU A 5 8.61 -2.25 -17.18
N GLN A 6 8.85 -3.54 -16.94
CA GLN A 6 7.90 -4.59 -17.27
C GLN A 6 7.26 -5.12 -15.99
N LEU A 7 5.93 -5.09 -15.93
CA LEU A 7 5.16 -5.68 -14.84
C LEU A 7 4.54 -6.98 -15.34
N ALA A 8 4.94 -8.12 -14.79
CA ALA A 8 4.35 -9.42 -15.12
C ALA A 8 3.29 -9.81 -14.08
N ALA A 9 2.09 -10.14 -14.53
CA ALA A 9 1.03 -10.68 -13.71
C ALA A 9 0.65 -12.08 -14.25
N PRO A 10 1.04 -13.16 -13.56
CA PRO A 10 0.60 -14.51 -13.92
C PRO A 10 -0.84 -14.72 -13.48
N LEU A 11 -1.72 -15.06 -14.43
CA LEU A 11 -3.13 -15.34 -14.24
C LEU A 11 -3.39 -16.81 -14.54
N THR A 12 -4.01 -17.53 -13.63
CA THR A 12 -4.50 -18.89 -13.88
C THR A 12 -6.00 -18.87 -13.99
N VAL A 13 -6.57 -19.33 -15.09
CA VAL A 13 -8.01 -19.47 -15.31
C VAL A 13 -8.37 -20.94 -15.29
N ALA A 14 -9.04 -21.39 -14.23
CA ALA A 14 -9.44 -22.77 -14.03
C ALA A 14 -10.94 -22.93 -14.31
N PHE A 15 -11.30 -23.77 -15.28
CA PHE A 15 -12.68 -24.07 -15.64
C PHE A 15 -13.23 -25.24 -14.82
N ALA A 16 -14.29 -24.98 -14.05
CA ALA A 16 -15.06 -26.02 -13.39
C ALA A 16 -15.83 -26.89 -14.41
N PRO A 17 -16.29 -28.10 -14.02
CA PRO A 17 -17.11 -28.93 -14.89
C PRO A 17 -18.33 -28.16 -15.43
N ALA A 18 -18.64 -28.34 -16.72
CA ALA A 18 -19.72 -27.65 -17.43
C ALA A 18 -19.62 -26.10 -17.49
N SER A 19 -18.43 -25.52 -17.29
CA SER A 19 -18.19 -24.07 -17.42
C SER A 19 -17.43 -23.66 -18.69
N LEU A 20 -17.06 -24.63 -19.53
CA LEU A 20 -16.25 -24.40 -20.73
C LEU A 20 -17.05 -23.65 -21.82
N PRO A 21 -16.52 -22.56 -22.37
CA PRO A 21 -17.06 -21.92 -23.56
C PRO A 21 -17.04 -22.87 -24.75
N ARG A 22 -18.04 -22.76 -25.64
CA ARG A 22 -18.13 -23.61 -26.84
C ARG A 22 -17.14 -23.21 -27.93
N ASP A 23 -16.62 -22.00 -27.86
CA ASP A 23 -15.75 -21.32 -28.83
C ASP A 23 -14.28 -21.27 -28.39
N LEU A 24 -13.79 -22.31 -27.71
CA LEU A 24 -12.40 -22.38 -27.25
C LEU A 24 -11.41 -22.47 -28.43
N PRO A 25 -10.25 -21.78 -28.33
CA PRO A 25 -9.26 -21.74 -29.41
C PRO A 25 -8.44 -23.04 -29.55
N GLY A 26 -8.45 -23.90 -28.53
CA GLY A 26 -7.71 -25.16 -28.51
C GLY A 26 -8.04 -26.02 -27.28
N PRO A 27 -7.47 -27.24 -27.20
CA PRO A 27 -7.62 -28.09 -26.02
C PRO A 27 -6.94 -27.45 -24.79
N LEU A 28 -7.48 -27.73 -23.61
CA LEU A 28 -6.86 -27.33 -22.35
C LEU A 28 -5.73 -28.30 -21.95
N PRO A 29 -4.63 -27.83 -21.35
CA PRO A 29 -4.32 -26.44 -21.04
C PRO A 29 -3.72 -25.65 -22.23
N PHE A 30 -3.99 -24.36 -22.29
CA PHE A 30 -3.31 -23.44 -23.23
C PHE A 30 -2.99 -22.11 -22.55
N SER A 31 -2.01 -21.38 -23.08
CA SER A 31 -1.58 -20.08 -22.56
C SER A 31 -1.85 -18.96 -23.54
N GLU A 32 -2.27 -17.80 -23.03
CA GLU A 32 -2.44 -16.56 -23.78
C GLU A 32 -1.64 -15.46 -23.08
N THR A 33 -0.81 -14.73 -23.83
CA THR A 33 -0.10 -13.56 -23.29
C THR A 33 -0.72 -12.31 -23.85
N ARG A 34 -0.98 -11.34 -22.97
CA ARG A 34 -1.46 -10.02 -23.36
C ARG A 34 -0.58 -8.94 -22.77
N GLU A 35 -0.17 -8.00 -23.59
CA GLU A 35 0.59 -6.84 -23.16
C GLU A 35 -0.26 -5.57 -23.24
N GLN A 36 -0.05 -4.69 -22.27
CA GLN A 36 -0.67 -3.37 -22.23
C GLN A 36 0.41 -2.35 -21.86
N GLU A 37 0.66 -1.42 -22.77
CA GLU A 37 1.59 -0.32 -22.53
C GLU A 37 0.86 0.86 -21.88
N THR A 38 1.46 1.41 -20.83
CA THR A 38 0.98 2.58 -20.10
C THR A 38 2.07 3.64 -20.07
N TRP A 39 1.77 4.83 -20.57
CA TRP A 39 2.72 5.94 -20.56
C TRP A 39 2.69 6.66 -19.20
N LEU A 40 3.83 6.76 -18.55
CA LEU A 40 4.00 7.50 -17.29
C LEU A 40 4.25 8.98 -17.53
N ASN A 41 5.07 9.26 -18.54
CA ASN A 41 5.46 10.59 -18.99
C ASN A 41 5.84 10.51 -20.48
N PRO A 42 6.11 11.63 -21.17
CA PRO A 42 6.42 11.63 -22.60
C PRO A 42 7.64 10.78 -23.01
N GLN A 43 8.51 10.39 -22.06
CA GLN A 43 9.72 9.61 -22.33
C GLN A 43 9.71 8.18 -21.77
N THR A 44 8.76 7.83 -20.89
CA THR A 44 8.78 6.58 -20.13
C THR A 44 7.44 5.88 -20.18
N SER A 45 7.46 4.61 -20.59
CA SER A 45 6.31 3.71 -20.58
C SER A 45 6.59 2.48 -19.71
N ILE A 46 5.50 1.89 -19.22
CA ILE A 46 5.48 0.63 -18.49
C ILE A 46 4.66 -0.38 -19.29
N THR A 47 5.22 -1.55 -19.54
CA THR A 47 4.52 -2.64 -20.20
C THR A 47 4.02 -3.63 -19.15
N SER A 48 2.70 -3.71 -19.00
CA SER A 48 2.06 -4.73 -18.17
C SER A 48 1.79 -5.97 -19.01
N ARG A 49 2.42 -7.09 -18.67
CA ARG A 49 2.30 -8.39 -19.33
C ARG A 49 1.45 -9.32 -18.47
N TYR A 50 0.28 -9.67 -18.98
CA TYR A 50 -0.65 -10.62 -18.37
C TYR A 50 -0.47 -11.99 -19.03
N GLU A 51 0.06 -12.94 -18.27
CA GLU A 51 0.27 -14.31 -18.74
C GLU A 51 -0.88 -15.19 -18.23
N MET A 52 -1.84 -15.50 -19.10
CA MET A 52 -3.04 -16.26 -18.75
C MET A 52 -2.85 -17.73 -19.09
N LEU A 53 -2.86 -18.59 -18.08
CA LEU A 53 -2.88 -20.04 -18.23
C LEU A 53 -4.31 -20.55 -18.04
N TYR A 54 -4.91 -21.07 -19.11
CA TYR A 54 -6.23 -21.70 -19.08
C TYR A 54 -6.08 -23.20 -18.83
N ARG A 55 -6.77 -23.73 -17.80
CA ARG A 55 -6.76 -25.15 -17.45
C ARG A 55 -8.11 -25.61 -16.89
N SER A 56 -8.29 -26.92 -16.74
CA SER A 56 -9.40 -27.47 -15.95
C SER A 56 -9.11 -27.39 -14.45
N THR A 57 -10.16 -27.37 -13.64
CA THR A 57 -10.04 -27.53 -12.18
C THR A 57 -9.50 -28.91 -11.81
N THR A 58 -8.79 -28.99 -10.68
CA THR A 58 -8.42 -30.27 -10.07
C THR A 58 -9.54 -30.79 -9.17
N ALA A 59 -9.56 -32.09 -8.87
CA ALA A 59 -10.59 -32.69 -7.99
C ALA A 59 -10.67 -32.04 -6.60
N ARG A 60 -9.54 -31.55 -6.05
CA ARG A 60 -9.50 -30.83 -4.77
C ARG A 60 -10.12 -29.44 -4.88
N GLU A 61 -9.85 -28.73 -5.97
CA GLU A 61 -10.46 -27.42 -6.24
C GLU A 61 -11.96 -27.57 -6.47
N GLU A 62 -12.40 -28.60 -7.19
CA GLU A 62 -13.83 -28.90 -7.37
C GLU A 62 -14.53 -29.14 -6.04
N ALA A 63 -13.93 -29.91 -5.13
CA ALA A 63 -14.46 -30.08 -3.78
C ALA A 63 -14.55 -28.75 -3.01
N ALA A 64 -13.55 -27.87 -3.14
CA ALA A 64 -13.58 -26.54 -2.53
C ALA A 64 -14.69 -25.64 -3.13
N LEU A 65 -15.00 -25.79 -4.41
CA LEU A 65 -16.08 -25.09 -5.11
C LEU A 65 -17.49 -25.62 -4.79
N GLN A 66 -17.61 -26.70 -4.01
CA GLN A 66 -18.88 -27.20 -3.48
C GLN A 66 -19.17 -26.71 -2.04
N ALA A 67 -18.38 -25.76 -1.52
CA ALA A 67 -18.59 -25.19 -0.19
C ALA A 67 -19.96 -24.49 -0.08
N ALA A 68 -20.48 -24.38 1.14
CA ALA A 68 -21.77 -23.75 1.39
C ALA A 68 -21.74 -22.23 1.16
N THR A 69 -20.58 -21.60 1.39
CA THR A 69 -20.41 -20.16 1.26
C THR A 69 -19.21 -19.77 0.39
N LEU A 70 -19.30 -18.58 -0.24
CA LEU A 70 -18.21 -17.97 -0.99
C LEU A 70 -16.93 -17.79 -0.16
N ARG A 71 -17.08 -17.52 1.15
CA ARG A 71 -15.96 -17.30 2.06
C ARG A 71 -15.23 -18.59 2.38
N GLU A 72 -15.97 -19.69 2.59
CA GLU A 72 -15.37 -21.02 2.80
C GLU A 72 -14.69 -21.51 1.53
N ALA A 73 -15.31 -21.33 0.36
CA ALA A 73 -14.68 -21.65 -0.91
C ALA A 73 -13.37 -20.87 -1.09
N ASP A 74 -13.36 -19.56 -0.85
CA ASP A 74 -12.17 -18.72 -0.97
C ASP A 74 -11.04 -19.16 -0.02
N ALA A 75 -11.37 -19.51 1.23
CA ALA A 75 -10.42 -20.01 2.21
C ALA A 75 -9.85 -21.39 1.83
N ALA A 76 -10.69 -22.29 1.31
CA ALA A 76 -10.26 -23.61 0.87
C ALA A 76 -9.38 -23.54 -0.40
N LEU A 77 -9.75 -22.71 -1.37
CA LEU A 77 -8.97 -22.50 -2.59
C LEU A 77 -7.59 -21.89 -2.30
N ARG A 78 -7.49 -20.98 -1.32
CA ARG A 78 -6.20 -20.43 -0.88
C ARG A 78 -5.19 -21.53 -0.50
N LEU A 79 -5.64 -22.58 0.19
CA LEU A 79 -4.77 -23.68 0.61
C LEU A 79 -4.29 -24.56 -0.55
N LEU A 80 -4.98 -24.48 -1.69
CA LEU A 80 -4.68 -25.25 -2.90
C LEU A 80 -3.89 -24.46 -3.94
N GLN A 81 -3.74 -23.14 -3.75
CA GLN A 81 -2.96 -22.28 -4.63
C GLN A 81 -1.47 -22.52 -4.43
N ASP A 82 -0.85 -23.23 -5.36
CA ASP A 82 0.60 -23.35 -5.49
C ASP A 82 1.08 -22.44 -6.62
N ALA A 83 0.99 -21.13 -6.41
CA ALA A 83 1.28 -20.12 -7.42
C ALA A 83 2.32 -19.11 -6.89
N PRO A 84 3.16 -18.53 -7.77
CA PRO A 84 4.17 -17.57 -7.36
C PRO A 84 3.53 -16.32 -6.73
N LEU A 85 4.30 -15.60 -5.92
CA LEU A 85 3.85 -14.35 -5.30
C LEU A 85 3.36 -13.39 -6.38
N GLY A 86 2.16 -12.83 -6.17
CA GLY A 86 1.53 -11.94 -7.15
C GLY A 86 0.69 -12.64 -8.22
N ALA A 87 0.63 -13.98 -8.25
CA ALA A 87 -0.30 -14.68 -9.13
C ALA A 87 -1.76 -14.41 -8.76
N LEU A 88 -2.63 -14.47 -9.77
CA LEU A 88 -4.07 -14.37 -9.63
C LEU A 88 -4.70 -15.69 -10.10
N ALA A 89 -5.58 -16.27 -9.29
CA ALA A 89 -6.33 -17.47 -9.68
C ALA A 89 -7.79 -17.12 -9.92
N ILE A 90 -8.31 -17.45 -11.09
CA ILE A 90 -9.69 -17.17 -11.48
C ILE A 90 -10.37 -18.50 -11.77
N TYR A 91 -11.43 -18.81 -11.03
CA TYR A 91 -12.22 -20.01 -11.21
C TYR A 91 -13.51 -19.69 -11.94
N VAL A 92 -13.72 -20.33 -13.08
CA VAL A 92 -14.93 -20.16 -13.88
C VAL A 92 -15.94 -21.22 -13.45
N LEU A 93 -17.09 -20.76 -12.95
CA LEU A 93 -18.16 -21.59 -12.43
C LEU A 93 -19.26 -21.79 -13.48
N PRO A 94 -19.92 -22.96 -13.53
CA PRO A 94 -21.06 -23.16 -14.43
C PRO A 94 -22.20 -22.19 -14.06
N GLU A 95 -23.04 -21.86 -15.04
CA GLU A 95 -24.19 -20.98 -14.81
C GLU A 95 -25.16 -21.53 -13.75
N THR A 96 -25.19 -22.85 -13.59
CA THR A 96 -26.02 -23.58 -12.61
C THR A 96 -25.46 -23.59 -11.19
N SER A 97 -24.25 -23.06 -10.96
CA SER A 97 -23.65 -23.05 -9.62
C SER A 97 -24.46 -22.14 -8.69
N SER A 98 -24.83 -22.68 -7.53
CA SER A 98 -25.49 -21.98 -6.42
C SER A 98 -24.53 -21.13 -5.59
N LEU A 99 -23.22 -21.30 -5.79
CA LEU A 99 -22.19 -20.64 -5.00
C LEU A 99 -22.16 -19.13 -5.23
N LEU A 100 -22.41 -18.69 -6.47
CA LEU A 100 -22.63 -17.29 -6.80
C LEU A 100 -24.14 -16.97 -6.76
N PRO A 101 -24.58 -15.95 -6.01
CA PRO A 101 -25.97 -15.51 -6.02
C PRO A 101 -26.46 -15.11 -7.43
N GLN A 102 -27.78 -15.19 -7.64
CA GLN A 102 -28.38 -14.76 -8.90
C GLN A 102 -28.11 -13.27 -9.17
N GLY A 103 -27.73 -12.94 -10.41
CA GLY A 103 -27.34 -11.59 -10.80
C GLY A 103 -25.87 -11.22 -10.52
N ILE A 104 -25.15 -12.01 -9.71
CA ILE A 104 -23.72 -11.82 -9.48
C ILE A 104 -22.92 -12.67 -10.46
N ASN A 105 -22.08 -12.00 -11.25
CA ASN A 105 -21.21 -12.63 -12.26
C ASN A 105 -19.75 -12.77 -11.80
N ILE A 106 -19.32 -11.98 -10.83
CA ILE A 106 -17.92 -11.90 -10.38
C ILE A 106 -17.92 -11.75 -8.86
N TYR A 107 -17.13 -12.57 -8.18
CA TYR A 107 -16.78 -12.42 -6.78
C TYR A 107 -15.27 -12.36 -6.64
N VAL A 108 -14.75 -11.31 -6.01
CA VAL A 108 -13.32 -11.15 -5.72
C VAL A 108 -13.07 -11.59 -4.28
N GLY A 109 -12.25 -12.63 -4.13
CA GLY A 109 -11.86 -13.19 -2.84
C GLY A 109 -10.83 -12.33 -2.11
N ARG A 110 -10.49 -12.73 -0.89
CA ARG A 110 -9.49 -12.04 -0.04
C ARG A 110 -8.06 -12.48 -0.33
N HIS A 111 -7.88 -13.54 -1.12
CA HIS A 111 -6.61 -14.24 -1.27
C HIS A 111 -6.13 -14.32 -2.72
N ARG A 112 -6.27 -13.22 -3.48
CA ARG A 112 -5.88 -13.16 -4.91
C ARG A 112 -6.57 -14.21 -5.78
N SER A 113 -7.72 -14.69 -5.32
CA SER A 113 -8.67 -15.57 -6.00
C SER A 113 -9.88 -14.77 -6.48
N ALA A 114 -10.45 -15.14 -7.61
CA ALA A 114 -11.75 -14.67 -8.05
C ALA A 114 -12.60 -15.83 -8.57
N LEU A 115 -13.90 -15.72 -8.38
CA LEU A 115 -14.90 -16.64 -8.90
C LEU A 115 -15.71 -15.90 -9.96
N VAL A 116 -15.78 -16.45 -11.16
CA VAL A 116 -16.45 -15.83 -12.30
C VAL A 116 -17.50 -16.79 -12.81
N ARG A 117 -18.73 -16.33 -13.00
CA ARG A 117 -19.76 -17.14 -13.66
C ARG A 117 -19.39 -17.32 -15.13
N ALA A 118 -19.62 -18.52 -15.67
CA ALA A 118 -19.48 -18.82 -17.08
C ALA A 118 -20.23 -17.77 -17.94
N ALA A 119 -19.69 -17.53 -19.12
CA ALA A 119 -20.24 -16.61 -20.09
C ALA A 119 -20.59 -17.39 -21.37
N PRO A 120 -21.58 -16.92 -22.17
CA PRO A 120 -22.05 -17.64 -23.35
C PRO A 120 -21.00 -17.80 -24.46
N GLY A 121 -19.90 -17.04 -24.39
CA GLY A 121 -18.76 -17.17 -25.31
C GLY A 121 -17.47 -16.61 -24.73
N LEU A 122 -16.35 -16.93 -25.38
CA LEU A 122 -15.00 -16.58 -24.96
C LEU A 122 -14.79 -15.06 -24.94
N ALA A 123 -15.39 -14.31 -25.86
CA ALA A 123 -15.28 -12.85 -25.89
C ALA A 123 -15.87 -12.20 -24.62
N ALA A 124 -17.06 -12.65 -24.21
CA ALA A 124 -17.73 -12.17 -23.00
C ALA A 124 -16.96 -12.61 -21.74
N LEU A 125 -16.42 -13.84 -21.73
CA LEU A 125 -15.56 -14.30 -20.65
C LEU A 125 -14.29 -13.45 -20.54
N ARG A 126 -13.60 -13.18 -21.66
CA ARG A 126 -12.42 -12.31 -21.70
C ARG A 126 -12.69 -10.93 -21.16
N ALA A 127 -13.83 -10.32 -21.49
CA ALA A 127 -14.22 -9.03 -20.92
C ALA A 127 -14.35 -9.09 -19.39
N ARG A 128 -14.95 -10.16 -18.84
CA ARG A 128 -15.04 -10.38 -17.38
C ARG A 128 -13.66 -10.61 -16.75
N LEU A 129 -12.81 -11.45 -17.38
CA LEU A 129 -11.44 -11.70 -16.91
C LEU A 129 -10.60 -10.42 -16.89
N GLN A 130 -10.76 -9.55 -17.89
CA GLN A 130 -10.11 -8.24 -17.93
C GLN A 130 -10.57 -7.33 -16.79
N GLN A 131 -11.87 -7.32 -16.49
CA GLN A 131 -12.40 -6.57 -15.36
C GLN A 131 -11.83 -7.08 -14.03
N VAL A 132 -11.78 -8.41 -13.84
CA VAL A 132 -11.17 -9.03 -12.66
C VAL A 132 -9.69 -8.67 -12.54
N ALA A 133 -8.93 -8.81 -13.64
CA ALA A 133 -7.53 -8.45 -13.68
C ALA A 133 -7.32 -6.97 -13.33
N HIS A 134 -8.17 -6.07 -13.85
CA HIS A 134 -8.08 -4.64 -13.55
C HIS A 134 -8.38 -4.30 -12.08
N VAL A 135 -9.32 -5.00 -11.45
CA VAL A 135 -9.68 -4.78 -10.04
C VAL A 135 -8.64 -5.38 -9.08
N MET A 136 -8.02 -6.50 -9.45
CA MET A 136 -7.08 -7.23 -8.58
C MET A 136 -5.59 -6.90 -8.85
N SER A 137 -5.31 -6.24 -9.98
CA SER A 137 -3.98 -5.74 -10.36
C SER A 137 -3.87 -4.25 -10.09
N PHE A 138 -2.65 -3.72 -10.23
CA PHE A 138 -2.44 -2.28 -10.24
C PHE A 138 -3.06 -1.65 -11.49
N THR A 139 -3.87 -0.62 -11.29
CA THR A 139 -4.41 0.16 -12.41
C THR A 139 -3.32 1.06 -13.01
N ALA A 140 -3.45 1.41 -14.29
CA ALA A 140 -2.59 2.38 -14.94
C ALA A 140 -2.50 3.71 -14.16
N ALA A 141 -3.61 4.17 -13.58
CA ALA A 141 -3.65 5.37 -12.76
C ALA A 141 -2.88 5.20 -11.44
N SER A 142 -2.98 4.05 -10.78
CA SER A 142 -2.23 3.75 -9.54
C SER A 142 -0.73 3.66 -9.80
N VAL A 143 -0.33 2.99 -10.89
CA VAL A 143 1.08 2.89 -11.30
C VAL A 143 1.61 4.26 -11.69
N SER A 144 0.83 5.03 -12.45
CA SER A 144 1.18 6.40 -12.84
C SER A 144 1.33 7.29 -11.62
N ALA A 145 0.35 7.39 -10.73
CA ALA A 145 0.44 8.19 -9.51
C ALA A 145 1.60 7.77 -8.59
N ALA A 146 1.94 6.48 -8.54
CA ALA A 146 3.05 5.99 -7.73
C ALA A 146 4.43 6.27 -8.34
N LEU A 147 4.54 6.38 -9.66
CA LEU A 147 5.84 6.41 -10.36
C LEU A 147 6.08 7.70 -11.16
N SER A 148 5.05 8.47 -11.53
CA SER A 148 5.16 9.68 -12.37
C SER A 148 6.13 10.69 -11.77
N ASP A 149 6.03 10.92 -10.46
CA ASP A 149 6.85 11.89 -9.74
C ASP A 149 8.22 11.30 -9.33
N ARG A 150 8.39 9.99 -9.52
CA ARG A 150 9.56 9.22 -9.08
C ARG A 150 10.45 8.76 -10.23
N VAL A 151 9.97 8.88 -11.47
CA VAL A 151 10.70 8.52 -12.70
C VAL A 151 11.09 9.82 -13.42
N PRO A 152 12.38 10.22 -13.39
CA PRO A 152 12.80 11.50 -13.96
C PRO A 152 12.54 11.56 -15.47
N ALA A 153 11.87 12.62 -15.91
CA ALA A 153 11.62 12.88 -17.34
C ALA A 153 12.89 13.30 -18.11
N SER A 154 13.85 13.97 -17.44
CA SER A 154 15.10 14.41 -18.09
C SER A 154 16.14 14.99 -17.14
N GLN A 155 15.76 15.49 -15.97
CA GLN A 155 16.69 16.00 -14.96
C GLN A 155 16.25 15.54 -13.57
N LEU A 156 17.20 15.02 -12.79
CA LEU A 156 17.03 14.82 -11.35
C LEU A 156 16.75 16.20 -10.75
N GLY A 157 15.48 16.49 -10.43
CA GLY A 157 15.11 17.72 -9.73
C GLY A 157 15.81 17.79 -8.36
N PRO A 158 15.79 18.95 -7.69
CA PRO A 158 16.38 19.12 -6.36
C PRO A 158 15.82 18.13 -5.31
N ASP A 159 14.68 17.51 -5.59
CA ASP A 159 14.01 16.50 -4.76
C ASP A 159 14.49 15.05 -5.00
N ALA A 160 15.35 14.81 -5.98
CA ALA A 160 15.90 13.48 -6.28
C ALA A 160 16.73 12.88 -5.12
N GLY A 161 17.20 13.71 -4.18
CA GLY A 161 17.88 13.27 -2.96
C GLY A 161 16.93 12.92 -1.80
N ARG A 162 15.62 13.14 -1.95
CA ARG A 162 14.60 12.94 -0.89
C ARG A 162 13.93 11.56 -0.96
N HIS A 163 14.40 10.67 -1.82
CA HIS A 163 13.86 9.33 -1.93
C HIS A 163 14.36 8.43 -0.81
N PHE A 164 13.44 7.68 -0.22
CA PHE A 164 13.79 6.63 0.72
C PHE A 164 14.50 5.49 -0.02
N LYS A 165 15.65 5.06 0.51
CA LYS A 165 16.49 4.07 -0.18
C LYS A 165 15.84 2.69 -0.13
N SER A 166 15.89 1.97 -1.25
CA SER A 166 15.51 0.56 -1.29
C SER A 166 16.49 -0.25 -0.43
N SER A 167 15.97 -1.13 0.42
CA SER A 167 16.74 -1.93 1.38
C SER A 167 16.03 -3.25 1.65
N LEU A 168 16.80 -4.29 2.01
CA LEU A 168 16.29 -5.58 2.46
C LEU A 168 15.72 -5.55 3.89
N GLY A 169 15.91 -4.43 4.59
CA GLY A 169 15.29 -4.21 5.88
C GLY A 169 15.04 -2.74 6.16
N TYR A 170 14.10 -2.47 7.06
CA TYR A 170 13.59 -1.15 7.41
C TYR A 170 13.31 -1.08 8.91
N GLU A 171 13.60 0.06 9.51
CA GLU A 171 13.23 0.32 10.91
C GLU A 171 12.14 1.37 10.97
N ILE A 172 11.12 1.16 11.79
CA ILE A 172 10.01 2.09 12.00
C ILE A 172 10.05 2.54 13.45
N THR A 173 10.28 3.83 13.68
CA THR A 173 10.44 4.39 15.02
C THR A 173 9.36 5.41 15.32
N PHE A 174 8.56 5.15 16.36
CA PHE A 174 7.58 6.09 16.90
C PHE A 174 8.18 6.83 18.10
N SER A 175 8.24 8.16 18.02
CA SER A 175 8.84 8.99 19.08
C SER A 175 7.84 10.01 19.63
N LEU A 176 7.51 9.89 20.90
CA LEU A 176 6.71 10.89 21.62
C LEU A 176 7.66 11.94 22.22
N LEU A 177 7.51 13.21 21.83
CA LEU A 177 8.28 14.32 22.34
C LEU A 177 7.49 15.04 23.43
N ASN A 178 8.02 15.02 24.64
CA ASN A 178 7.46 15.73 25.79
C ASN A 178 8.46 16.81 26.27
N PRO A 179 8.27 18.08 25.93
CA PRO A 179 9.15 19.18 26.34
C PRO A 179 9.07 19.48 27.84
N ASP A 180 7.92 19.23 28.48
CA ASP A 180 7.68 19.56 29.89
C ASP A 180 7.01 18.40 30.66
N PRO A 181 7.78 17.36 31.04
CA PRO A 181 7.27 16.23 31.81
C PRO A 181 6.83 16.61 33.23
N LYS A 182 7.13 17.83 33.71
CA LYS A 182 6.72 18.27 35.04
C LYS A 182 5.28 18.79 35.04
N SER A 183 4.84 19.41 33.96
CA SER A 183 3.48 19.98 33.89
C SER A 183 2.42 19.00 33.39
N HIS A 184 2.81 17.99 32.61
CA HIS A 184 1.89 16.97 32.14
C HIS A 184 2.57 15.59 32.08
N ASP A 185 1.90 14.61 32.68
CA ASP A 185 2.23 13.20 32.55
C ASP A 185 1.61 12.67 31.25
N VAL A 186 2.43 12.54 30.21
CA VAL A 186 1.99 12.10 28.89
C VAL A 186 2.25 10.60 28.76
N HIS A 187 1.16 9.85 28.65
CA HIS A 187 1.18 8.43 28.33
C HIS A 187 0.50 8.19 26.98
N TRP A 188 0.96 7.19 26.25
CA TRP A 188 0.33 6.73 25.01
C TRP A 188 0.29 5.21 24.98
N ASP A 189 -0.78 4.64 24.42
CA ASP A 189 -0.89 3.21 24.19
C ASP A 189 -0.40 2.88 22.78
N ILE A 190 0.92 3.04 22.58
CA ILE A 190 1.55 2.84 21.27
C ILE A 190 1.60 1.37 20.88
N GLU A 191 1.66 0.45 21.84
CA GLU A 191 1.74 -0.99 21.58
C GLU A 191 0.44 -1.50 20.94
N ASP A 192 -0.71 -1.17 21.53
CA ASP A 192 -2.01 -1.53 20.96
C ASP A 192 -2.23 -0.87 19.58
N ALA A 193 -1.84 0.39 19.43
CA ALA A 193 -1.93 1.10 18.15
C ALA A 193 -1.05 0.46 17.07
N VAL A 194 0.19 0.08 17.39
CA VAL A 194 1.08 -0.64 16.48
C VAL A 194 0.46 -1.98 16.10
N GLY A 195 -0.03 -2.75 17.08
CA GLY A 195 -0.68 -4.05 16.84
C GLY A 195 -1.91 -3.94 15.92
N ARG A 196 -2.73 -2.90 16.09
CA ARG A 196 -3.98 -2.73 15.31
C ARG A 196 -3.75 -2.12 13.93
N TYR A 197 -2.86 -1.15 13.79
CA TYR A 197 -2.77 -0.33 12.57
C TYR A 197 -1.49 -0.57 11.76
N VAL A 198 -0.37 -0.86 12.42
CA VAL A 198 0.95 -0.96 11.76
C VAL A 198 1.28 -2.41 11.43
N GLN A 199 1.08 -3.33 12.38
CA GLN A 199 1.41 -4.74 12.22
C GLN A 199 0.73 -5.39 10.99
N PRO A 200 -0.57 -5.15 10.70
CA PRO A 200 -1.20 -5.74 9.52
C PRO A 200 -0.60 -5.28 8.19
N LEU A 201 0.02 -4.10 8.16
CA LEU A 201 0.74 -3.60 7.00
C LEU A 201 2.13 -4.25 6.92
N VAL A 202 2.86 -4.27 8.02
CA VAL A 202 4.19 -4.88 8.12
C VAL A 202 4.15 -6.37 7.76
N ASP A 203 3.18 -7.11 8.27
CA ASP A 203 2.99 -8.54 7.98
C ASP A 203 2.82 -8.80 6.48
N LYS A 204 2.07 -7.92 5.80
CA LYS A 204 1.85 -8.01 4.35
C LYS A 204 3.09 -7.66 3.55
N LEU A 205 4.00 -6.86 4.09
CA LEU A 205 5.23 -6.45 3.42
C LEU A 205 6.44 -7.32 3.80
N SER A 206 6.31 -8.18 4.80
CA SER A 206 7.39 -9.03 5.34
C SER A 206 8.08 -9.93 4.31
N PHE A 207 7.41 -10.25 3.20
CA PHE A 207 8.01 -11.00 2.10
C PHE A 207 8.99 -10.17 1.25
N MET A 208 8.92 -8.84 1.31
CA MET A 208 9.77 -7.93 0.54
C MET A 208 11.01 -7.49 1.32
N ALA A 209 10.85 -7.26 2.62
CA ALA A 209 11.91 -6.76 3.49
C ALA A 209 11.64 -7.12 4.95
N ASN A 210 12.69 -7.11 5.76
CA ASN A 210 12.57 -7.25 7.21
C ASN A 210 12.17 -5.90 7.83
N PHE A 211 11.19 -5.90 8.71
CA PHE A 211 10.75 -4.68 9.39
C PHE A 211 10.97 -4.84 10.89
N SER A 212 11.61 -3.86 11.52
CA SER A 212 11.62 -3.69 12.97
C SER A 212 10.77 -2.49 13.35
N VAL A 213 9.99 -2.62 14.43
CA VAL A 213 9.17 -1.52 14.95
C VAL A 213 9.62 -1.23 16.38
N ALA A 214 9.92 0.04 16.66
CA ALA A 214 10.33 0.52 17.97
C ALA A 214 9.53 1.77 18.35
N SER A 215 9.41 1.99 19.66
CA SER A 215 8.81 3.21 20.21
C SER A 215 9.66 3.78 21.33
N GLN A 216 9.69 5.09 21.45
CA GLN A 216 10.42 5.80 22.51
C GLN A 216 9.67 7.06 22.97
N ILE A 217 9.99 7.50 24.19
CA ILE A 217 9.53 8.78 24.74
C ILE A 217 10.77 9.64 25.01
N LEU A 218 10.81 10.82 24.42
CA LEU A 218 11.89 11.79 24.58
C LEU A 218 11.42 12.95 25.45
N TYR A 219 11.97 13.00 26.66
CA TYR A 219 11.70 14.07 27.61
C TYR A 219 12.61 15.28 27.37
N TYR A 220 12.10 16.45 27.72
CA TYR A 220 12.77 17.75 27.55
C TYR A 220 13.17 18.01 26.09
N ALA A 221 12.39 17.47 25.15
CA ALA A 221 12.60 17.60 23.71
C ALA A 221 11.77 18.78 23.18
N VAL A 222 12.39 19.96 23.17
CA VAL A 222 11.78 21.20 22.70
C VAL A 222 12.03 21.36 21.20
N LEU A 223 11.03 21.86 20.47
CA LEU A 223 11.20 22.21 19.06
C LEU A 223 12.18 23.37 18.91
N GLY A 224 12.95 23.39 17.82
CA GLY A 224 13.96 24.43 17.55
C GLY A 224 13.40 25.80 17.17
N VAL A 225 12.11 26.02 17.32
CA VAL A 225 11.41 27.22 16.87
C VAL A 225 10.41 27.66 17.94
N THR A 226 10.33 28.97 18.16
CA THR A 226 9.37 29.56 19.09
C THR A 226 8.04 29.80 18.36
N PRO A 227 6.93 29.20 18.80
CA PRO A 227 5.62 29.45 18.22
C PRO A 227 5.21 30.92 18.35
N ARG A 228 4.46 31.44 17.37
CA ARG A 228 3.91 32.80 17.43
C ARG A 228 2.52 32.77 18.02
N PHE A 229 2.27 33.57 19.06
CA PHE A 229 0.93 33.70 19.63
C PHE A 229 0.05 34.55 18.72
N ASP A 230 -1.11 34.00 18.35
CA ASP A 230 -2.16 34.71 17.64
C ASP A 230 -3.28 35.10 18.61
N LYS A 231 -3.59 36.39 18.64
CA LYS A 231 -4.59 36.96 19.55
C LYS A 231 -6.01 36.65 19.10
N GLU A 232 -6.25 36.46 17.81
CA GLU A 232 -7.59 36.23 17.27
C GLU A 232 -8.08 34.81 17.60
N SER A 233 -7.22 33.81 17.38
CA SER A 233 -7.50 32.40 17.70
C SER A 233 -7.14 31.99 19.12
N SER A 234 -6.48 32.87 19.90
CA SER A 234 -5.92 32.55 21.23
C SER A 234 -5.09 31.26 21.22
N SER A 235 -4.29 31.09 20.16
CA SER A 235 -3.51 29.88 19.91
C SER A 235 -2.09 30.21 19.47
N PHE A 236 -1.21 29.21 19.51
CA PHE A 236 0.15 29.32 19.04
C PHE A 236 0.27 28.73 17.63
N LEU A 237 1.04 29.40 16.77
CA LEU A 237 1.14 29.07 15.35
C LEU A 237 2.59 28.78 14.95
N LEU A 238 2.76 27.71 14.16
CA LEU A 238 3.98 27.36 13.46
C LEU A 238 3.79 27.53 11.96
N SER A 239 4.52 28.48 11.37
CA SER A 239 4.50 28.69 9.92
C SER A 239 5.27 27.58 9.19
N ALA A 240 4.78 27.18 8.01
CA ALA A 240 5.44 26.26 7.10
C ALA A 240 6.93 26.57 6.85
N HIS A 241 7.32 27.86 6.85
CA HIS A 241 8.70 28.27 6.65
C HIS A 241 9.64 27.91 7.80
N SER A 242 9.10 27.72 9.01
CA SER A 242 9.85 27.36 10.21
C SER A 242 10.00 25.84 10.40
N LEU A 243 9.12 25.05 9.77
CA LEU A 243 9.06 23.59 9.91
C LEU A 243 10.37 22.85 9.61
N PRO A 244 11.19 23.24 8.61
CA PRO A 244 12.47 22.58 8.37
C PRO A 244 13.46 22.69 9.54
N HIS A 245 13.32 23.71 10.39
CA HIS A 245 14.23 23.97 11.52
C HIS A 245 13.73 23.39 12.85
N VAL A 246 12.47 22.96 12.90
CA VAL A 246 11.81 22.39 14.08
C VAL A 246 12.58 21.20 14.66
N ILE A 247 13.13 20.36 13.78
CA ILE A 247 13.68 19.05 14.13
C ILE A 247 15.13 19.09 14.60
N ASN A 248 15.88 20.15 14.30
CA ASN A 248 17.33 20.21 14.53
C ASN A 248 17.76 19.94 15.99
N PRO A 249 17.06 20.43 17.04
CA PRO A 249 17.44 20.11 18.42
C PRO A 249 17.10 18.68 18.84
N VAL A 250 16.11 18.08 18.18
CA VAL A 250 15.60 16.73 18.47
C VAL A 250 16.40 15.67 17.71
N GLU A 251 16.95 16.02 16.54
CA GLU A 251 17.85 15.20 15.71
C GLU A 251 18.97 14.53 16.53
N ALA A 252 19.62 15.27 17.43
CA ALA A 252 20.69 14.74 18.27
C ALA A 252 20.22 13.69 19.30
N ARG A 253 18.92 13.66 19.61
CA ARG A 253 18.31 12.78 20.63
C ARG A 253 17.55 11.60 20.03
N LEU A 254 17.13 11.72 18.78
CA LEU A 254 16.61 10.60 18.01
C LEU A 254 17.79 9.68 17.75
N GLY A 255 17.80 8.52 18.40
CA GLY A 255 18.91 7.56 18.42
C GLY A 255 19.61 7.48 17.06
N SER A 256 20.92 7.70 17.08
CA SER A 256 21.75 7.75 15.88
C SER A 256 21.52 6.48 15.06
N SER A 257 21.20 6.63 13.77
CA SER A 257 21.07 5.57 12.76
C SER A 257 22.37 4.77 12.54
N ALA A 258 23.37 4.94 13.43
CA ALA A 258 24.66 4.28 13.44
C ALA A 258 24.63 2.85 14.01
N ALA A 259 23.55 2.45 14.71
CA ALA A 259 23.42 1.09 15.24
C ALA A 259 22.91 0.08 14.20
N SER A 260 22.28 0.55 13.11
CA SER A 260 21.64 -0.30 12.10
C SER A 260 22.03 0.10 10.69
N LEU A 261 22.20 -0.89 9.82
CA LEU A 261 22.46 -0.68 8.39
C LEU A 261 21.16 -0.39 7.62
N TYR A 262 20.00 -0.50 8.27
CA TYR A 262 18.70 -0.32 7.65
C TYR A 262 18.23 1.15 7.71
N PRO A 263 17.61 1.65 6.63
CA PRO A 263 16.99 2.97 6.64
C PRO A 263 15.82 3.04 7.63
N VAL A 264 15.75 4.16 8.36
CA VAL A 264 14.79 4.39 9.45
C VAL A 264 13.66 5.30 8.99
N LEU A 265 12.42 4.91 9.25
CA LEU A 265 11.20 5.70 9.12
C LEU A 265 10.82 6.25 10.49
N ASN A 266 10.94 7.56 10.71
CA ASN A 266 10.52 8.16 11.98
C ASN A 266 9.12 8.78 11.88
N PHE A 267 8.35 8.52 12.93
CA PHE A 267 7.04 9.13 13.19
C PHE A 267 7.10 9.80 14.55
N LEU A 268 6.99 11.13 14.57
CA LEU A 268 7.12 11.92 15.77
C LEU A 268 5.78 12.52 16.15
N LEU A 269 5.44 12.42 17.43
CA LEU A 269 4.30 13.10 18.05
C LEU A 269 4.84 14.12 19.03
N TYR A 270 4.61 15.40 18.80
CA TYR A 270 5.03 16.48 19.68
C TYR A 270 3.85 16.96 20.52
N VAL A 271 3.96 16.86 21.84
CA VAL A 271 2.96 17.41 22.76
C VAL A 271 3.45 18.78 23.24
N PRO A 272 2.79 19.89 22.91
CA PRO A 272 3.25 21.21 23.31
C PRO A 272 3.21 21.42 24.82
N GLU A 273 4.11 22.27 25.31
CA GLU A 273 4.11 22.76 26.70
C GLU A 273 2.79 23.48 27.03
N ARG A 274 2.41 23.55 28.32
CA ARG A 274 1.18 24.26 28.73
C ARG A 274 1.15 25.71 28.27
N SER A 275 2.30 26.37 28.35
CA SER A 275 2.53 27.77 27.94
C SER A 275 2.31 27.99 26.45
N HIS A 276 2.45 26.95 25.63
CA HIS A 276 2.41 27.00 24.17
C HIS A 276 1.23 26.20 23.59
N SER A 277 0.24 25.86 24.41
CA SER A 277 -0.94 25.09 24.01
C SER A 277 -2.17 26.00 23.91
N PRO A 278 -3.04 25.85 22.88
CA PRO A 278 -2.93 24.90 21.75
C PRO A 278 -1.95 25.39 20.67
N LEU A 279 -1.30 24.44 19.98
CA LEU A 279 -0.31 24.70 18.92
C LEU A 279 -0.80 24.18 17.57
N TYR A 280 -0.85 25.05 16.56
CA TYR A 280 -1.28 24.70 15.20
C TYR A 280 -0.23 25.02 14.14
N ILE A 281 -0.26 24.24 13.06
CA ILE A 281 0.59 24.45 11.89
C ILE A 281 -0.18 25.24 10.83
N GLN A 282 0.47 26.25 10.28
CA GLN A 282 0.00 26.99 9.11
C GLN A 282 0.74 26.57 7.85
N ASP A 283 0.01 26.49 6.75
CA ASP A 283 0.58 26.31 5.42
C ASP A 283 1.29 27.59 4.92
N LYS A 284 1.70 27.59 3.65
CA LYS A 284 2.40 28.72 3.03
C LYS A 284 1.49 29.92 2.80
N ASP A 285 0.19 29.70 2.73
CA ASP A 285 -0.84 30.71 2.47
C ASP A 285 -1.42 31.26 3.79
N GLY A 286 -0.96 30.74 4.94
CA GLY A 286 -1.39 31.15 6.28
C GLY A 286 -2.63 30.42 6.79
N ALA A 287 -3.17 29.47 6.02
CA ALA A 287 -4.30 28.66 6.46
C ALA A 287 -3.85 27.52 7.39
N LEU A 288 -4.73 27.08 8.28
CA LEU A 288 -4.45 25.98 9.20
C LEU A 288 -4.37 24.65 8.45
N VAL A 289 -3.36 23.85 8.78
CA VAL A 289 -3.19 22.50 8.23
C VAL A 289 -4.18 21.56 8.91
N GLY A 290 -5.09 20.96 8.14
CA GLY A 290 -6.19 20.16 8.68
C GLY A 290 -5.79 18.94 9.52
N THR A 291 -4.59 18.38 9.31
CA THR A 291 -4.06 17.23 10.06
C THR A 291 -3.14 17.61 11.22
N ASN A 292 -2.78 18.90 11.33
CA ASN A 292 -1.73 19.40 12.22
C ASN A 292 -0.40 18.63 12.13
N ALA A 293 -0.08 18.12 10.93
CA ALA A 293 1.09 17.29 10.69
C ALA A 293 1.84 17.73 9.43
N PHE A 294 3.15 17.49 9.39
CA PHE A 294 4.00 17.76 8.24
C PHE A 294 5.05 16.67 8.04
N HIS A 295 5.58 16.59 6.82
CA HIS A 295 6.66 15.67 6.47
C HIS A 295 7.98 16.42 6.32
N SER A 296 9.00 15.96 7.04
CA SER A 296 10.38 16.43 6.91
C SER A 296 11.18 15.45 6.06
N PRO A 297 11.74 15.86 4.90
CA PRO A 297 12.41 14.95 3.96
C PRO A 297 13.54 14.09 4.52
N ARG A 298 14.21 14.53 5.59
CA ARG A 298 15.32 13.80 6.22
C ARG A 298 14.91 13.00 7.45
N TRP A 299 13.75 13.31 8.03
CA TRP A 299 13.39 12.84 9.36
C TRP A 299 12.15 11.96 9.35
N GLY A 300 11.14 12.28 8.55
CA GLY A 300 9.88 11.54 8.49
C GLY A 300 8.69 12.42 8.84
N GLY A 301 7.62 11.80 9.34
CA GLY A 301 6.37 12.48 9.68
C GLY A 301 6.40 13.06 11.10
N ILE A 302 5.92 14.30 11.26
CA ILE A 302 5.81 14.98 12.55
C ILE A 302 4.38 15.48 12.71
N MET A 303 3.75 15.15 13.83
CA MET A 303 2.42 15.61 14.22
C MET A 303 2.52 16.42 15.51
N VAL A 304 1.72 17.48 15.61
CA VAL A 304 1.55 18.33 16.80
C VAL A 304 0.13 18.16 17.34
#